data_AF-A0A348W7C5-F1
#
_entry.id   AF-A0A348W7C5-F1
#
_cell.length_a   1.000
_cell.length_b   1.000
_cell.length_c   1.000
_cell.angle_alpha   90.00
_cell.angle_beta   90.00
_cell.angle_gamma   90.00
#
_symmetry.space_group_name_H-M   'P 1'
#
loop_
_entity.id
_entity.type
_entity.pdbx_description
1 polymer ?
#
loop_
_entity_poly.entity_id
_entity_poly.type
_entity_poly.pdbx_seq_one_letter_code
_entity_poly.pdbx_strand_id
1 'polypeptide(L)' 'MAETTQNAFLGGRLTITQPVQGYRAGVDPVLLAASVPAREGETALDLGCGVGVA' A
#
# COMPACT_ATOMS: atom_id res chain seq x y z
N MET A 1 -20.11 3.88 7.06
CA MET A 1 -18.74 3.56 6.60
C MET A 1 -18.62 3.97 5.14
N ALA A 2 -17.46 4.46 4.69
CA ALA A 2 -17.26 4.79 3.28
C ALA A 2 -17.31 3.52 2.42
N GLU A 3 -17.84 3.63 1.20
CA GLU A 3 -17.81 2.54 0.22
C GLU A 3 -16.36 2.21 -0.16
N THR A 4 -16.04 0.92 -0.25
CA THR A 4 -14.68 0.44 -0.55
C THR A 4 -14.67 -0.54 -1.70
N THR A 5 -13.53 -0.61 -2.38
CA THR A 5 -13.25 -1.57 -3.45
C THR A 5 -11.92 -2.27 -3.17
N GLN A 6 -11.72 -3.44 -3.77
CA GLN A 6 -10.48 -4.18 -3.70
C GLN A 6 -9.69 -4.03 -5.00
N ASN A 7 -8.38 -3.83 -4.90
CA ASN A 7 -7.50 -3.78 -6.08
C ASN A 7 -6.29 -4.68 -5.90
N ALA A 8 -5.96 -5.37 -6.98
CA ALA A 8 -4.79 -6.21 -7.09
C ALA A 8 -3.55 -5.37 -7.42
N PHE A 9 -2.46 -5.60 -6.70
CA PHE A 9 -1.13 -5.09 -6.95
C PHE A 9 -0.18 -6.26 -7.24
N LEU A 10 0.95 -5.98 -7.90
CA LEU A 10 2.00 -6.97 -8.18
C LEU A 10 1.47 -8.24 -8.88
N GLY A 11 0.58 -8.07 -9.85
CA GLY A 11 -0.04 -9.19 -10.56
C GLY A 11 -1.00 -10.03 -9.71
N GLY A 12 -1.58 -9.47 -8.65
CA GLY A 12 -2.52 -10.15 -7.75
C GLY A 12 -1.90 -10.79 -6.52
N ARG A 13 -0.60 -10.61 -6.29
CA ARG A 13 0.09 -11.09 -5.07
C ARG A 13 -0.32 -10.32 -3.81
N LEU A 14 -0.84 -9.11 -3.98
CA LEU A 14 -1.35 -8.27 -2.90
C LEU A 14 -2.72 -7.72 -3.32
N THR A 15 -3.70 -7.77 -2.42
CA THR A 15 -5.03 -7.20 -2.64
C THR A 15 -5.34 -6.21 -1.53
N ILE A 16 -5.62 -4.95 -1.89
CA ILE A 16 -5.80 -3.86 -0.95
C ILE A 16 -7.25 -3.37 -1.01
N THR A 17 -7.88 -3.27 0.15
CA THR A 17 -9.19 -2.63 0.33
C THR A 17 -8.98 -1.14 0.51
N GLN A 18 -9.60 -0.32 -0.36
CA GLN A 18 -9.48 1.13 -0.30
C GLN A 18 -10.80 1.83 -0.63
N PRO A 19 -11.03 3.05 -0.12
CA PRO A 19 -12.21 3.83 -0.46
C PRO A 19 -12.41 3.98 -1.96
N VAL A 20 -13.66 4.05 -2.39
CA VAL A 20 -14.01 4.37 -3.78
C VAL A 20 -13.64 5.82 -4.11
N GLN A 21 -13.75 6.71 -3.13
CA GLN A 21 -13.54 8.15 -3.29
C GLN A 21 -12.35 8.64 -2.48
N GLY A 22 -11.63 9.64 -3.00
CA GLY A 22 -10.43 10.21 -2.39
C GLY A 22 -9.15 9.69 -3.02
N TYR A 23 -8.02 9.84 -2.31
CA TYR A 23 -6.74 9.31 -2.74
C TYR A 23 -6.79 7.78 -2.79
N ARG A 24 -6.22 7.21 -3.85
CA ARG A 24 -6.17 5.76 -4.08
C ARG A 24 -4.74 5.37 -4.38
N ALA A 25 -4.27 4.30 -3.73
CA ALA A 25 -2.92 3.84 -3.89
C ALA A 25 -2.68 3.38 -5.34
N GLY A 26 -1.61 3.90 -5.94
CA GLY A 26 -1.16 3.58 -7.29
C GLY A 26 0.22 2.94 -7.26
N VAL A 27 1.05 3.26 -8.26
CA VAL A 27 2.42 2.75 -8.37
C VAL A 27 3.39 3.42 -7.39
N ASP A 28 3.17 4.69 -7.06
CA ASP A 28 4.08 5.49 -6.24
C ASP A 28 4.39 4.88 -4.86
N PRO A 29 3.40 4.49 -4.02
CA PRO A 29 3.68 3.83 -2.74
C PRO A 29 4.34 2.46 -2.90
N VAL A 30 4.07 1.73 -3.99
CA VAL A 30 4.75 0.45 -4.28
C VAL A 30 6.24 0.67 -4.56
N LEU A 31 6.56 1.72 -5.32
CA LEU A 31 7.96 2.10 -5.59
C LEU A 31 8.64 2.65 -4.34
N LEU A 32 7.91 3.37 -3.49
CA LEU A 32 8.41 3.83 -2.20
C LEU A 32 8.77 2.64 -1.30
N ALA A 33 7.88 1.66 -1.13
CA ALA A 33 8.16 0.40 -0.42
C ALA A 33 9.43 -0.27 -0.95
N ALA A 34 9.50 -0.45 -2.27
CA ALA A 34 10.61 -1.13 -2.92
C ALA A 34 11.95 -0.39 -2.80
N SER A 35 11.92 0.93 -2.56
CA SER A 35 13.12 1.75 -2.35
C SER A 35 13.71 1.62 -0.94
N VAL A 36 12.93 1.10 0.03
CA VAL A 36 13.40 0.87 1.40
C VAL A 36 14.09 -0.50 1.47
N PRO A 37 15.41 -0.57 1.76
CA PRO A 37 16.15 -1.83 1.78
C PRO A 37 15.95 -2.61 3.09
N ALA A 38 14.72 -2.64 3.61
CA ALA A 38 14.37 -3.32 4.84
C ALA A 38 14.50 -4.83 4.69
N ARG A 39 14.99 -5.50 5.74
CA ARG A 39 15.16 -6.96 5.81
C ARG A 39 14.28 -7.57 6.89
N GLU A 40 14.06 -8.87 6.77
CA GLU A 40 13.40 -9.66 7.82
C GLU A 40 14.10 -9.46 9.18
N GLY A 41 13.32 -9.17 10.21
CA GLY A 41 13.80 -8.90 11.57
C GLY A 41 14.17 -7.45 11.86
N GLU A 42 14.18 -6.57 10.85
CA GLU A 42 14.35 -5.12 11.05
C GLU A 42 13.00 -4.44 11.39
N THR A 43 13.08 -3.28 12.03
CA THR A 43 11.91 -2.45 12.35
C THR A 43 11.80 -1.29 11.37
N ALA A 44 10.64 -1.13 10.74
CA ALA A 44 10.33 -0.01 9.87
C ALA A 44 9.13 0.80 10.40
N LEU A 45 9.09 2.10 10.08
CA LEU A 45 8.02 3.02 10.46
C LEU A 45 7.52 3.75 9.21
N ASP A 46 6.23 3.63 8.92
CA ASP A 46 5.53 4.43 7.92
C ASP A 46 4.68 5.51 8.59
N LEU A 47 5.11 6.77 8.46
CA LEU A 47 4.46 7.94 9.04
C LEU A 47 3.20 8.40 8.28
N GLY A 48 2.90 7.76 7.15
CA GLY A 48 1.79 8.10 6.25
C GLY A 48 1.10 6.87 5.69
N CYS A 49 0.92 5.83 6.51
CA CYS A 49 0.62 4.48 6.02
C CYS A 49 -0.66 4.33 5.21
N GLY A 50 -1.65 5.21 5.38
CA GLY A 50 -2.87 5.19 4.58
C GLY A 50 -3.50 3.80 4.51
N VAL A 51 -3.59 3.22 3.31
CA VAL A 51 -4.11 1.86 3.06
C VAL A 51 -3.04 0.76 3.03
N GLY A 52 -1.78 1.09 3.38
CA GLY A 52 -0.69 0.14 3.64
C GLY A 52 -0.05 -0.46 2.38
N VAL A 53 0.32 0.39 1.42
CA VAL A 53 0.98 -0.05 0.16
C VAL A 53 2.48 0.24 0.14
N ALA A 54 2.94 1.16 0.98
CA ALA A 54 4.37 1.47 1.16
C ALA A 54 5.01 0.58 2.24
#